data_AF-A0A7V8Y0I9-F1
#
_entry.id   AF-A0A7V8Y0I9-F1
#
_cell.length_a   1.000
_cell.length_b   1.000
_cell.length_c   1.000
_cell.angle_alpha   90.00
_cell.angle_beta   90.00
_cell.angle_gamma   90.00
#
_symmetry.space_group_name_H-M   'P 1'
#
loop_
_entity.id
_entity.type
_entity.pdbx_description
1 polymer ?
#
loop_
_entity_poly.entity_id
_entity_poly.type
_entity_poly.pdbx_seq_one_letter_code
_entity_poly.pdbx_strand_id
1 'polypeptide(L)'
;LDVGRAMRTVPAHLRRAVVVRDGGCAFPGCGREPGWCEVHHILEWEHGGRTDIDNVVMLCRFHHRLLHHPGWIVRIRDGQPEFIPPKWVDSQQIPRRRPPPTPRVADARPLVAVGG
;
A
#
# COMPACT_ATOMS: atom_id res chain seq x y z
N LEU A 1 -17.17 -8.77 -1.98
CA LEU A 1 -16.37 -9.95 -2.38
C LEU A 1 -15.49 -10.29 -1.17
N ASP A 2 -15.98 -11.14 -0.28
CA ASP A 2 -15.26 -11.49 0.96
C ASP A 2 -14.42 -12.75 0.71
N VAL A 3 -13.13 -12.57 0.43
CA VAL A 3 -12.17 -13.66 0.15
C VAL A 3 -11.56 -14.21 1.44
N GLY A 4 -12.43 -14.52 2.40
CA GLY A 4 -12.08 -14.99 3.73
C GLY A 4 -11.20 -16.26 3.73
N ARG A 5 -10.03 -16.12 4.36
CA ARG A 5 -9.30 -17.14 5.15
C ARG A 5 -8.38 -18.16 4.45
N ALA A 6 -8.28 -18.23 3.12
CA ALA A 6 -7.56 -19.37 2.49
C ALA A 6 -6.17 -19.10 1.87
N MET A 7 -5.59 -17.89 1.91
CA MET A 7 -4.34 -17.67 1.18
C MET A 7 -3.38 -16.67 1.84
N ARG A 8 -2.20 -17.17 2.24
CA ARG A 8 -0.96 -16.39 2.41
C ARG A 8 -0.61 -15.65 1.11
N THR A 9 -0.97 -16.23 -0.03
CA THR A 9 -0.77 -15.66 -1.37
C THR A 9 -1.83 -14.60 -1.67
N VAL A 10 -1.41 -13.35 -1.79
CA VAL A 10 -2.30 -12.26 -2.21
C VAL A 10 -2.86 -12.56 -3.62
N PRO A 11 -4.19 -12.62 -3.80
CA PRO A 11 -4.79 -12.87 -5.10
C PRO A 11 -4.37 -11.82 -6.14
N ALA A 12 -4.24 -12.22 -7.40
CA ALA A 12 -3.80 -11.32 -8.46
C ALA A 12 -4.67 -10.06 -8.61
N HIS A 13 -5.98 -10.16 -8.39
CA HIS A 13 -6.88 -9.00 -8.42
C HIS A 13 -6.59 -8.02 -7.28
N LEU A 14 -6.33 -8.52 -6.06
CA LEU A 14 -5.98 -7.69 -4.92
C LEU A 14 -4.61 -7.03 -5.15
N ARG A 15 -3.62 -7.78 -5.66
CA ARG A 15 -2.33 -7.21 -6.04
C ARG A 15 -2.48 -6.06 -7.03
N ARG A 16 -3.31 -6.21 -8.08
CA ARG A 16 -3.59 -5.11 -9.03
C ARG A 16 -4.22 -3.90 -8.36
N ALA A 17 -5.21 -4.10 -7.49
CA ALA A 17 -5.84 -3.01 -6.76
C ALA A 17 -4.84 -2.23 -5.89
N VAL A 18 -3.96 -2.95 -5.19
CA VAL A 18 -2.88 -2.35 -4.38
C VAL A 18 -1.87 -1.61 -5.27
N VAL A 19 -1.54 -2.14 -6.45
CA VAL A 19 -0.65 -1.47 -7.41
C VAL A 19 -1.23 -0.12 -7.86
N VAL A 20 -2.52 -0.08 -8.18
CA VAL A 20 -3.21 1.17 -8.56
C VAL A 20 -3.20 2.17 -7.40
N ARG A 21 -3.48 1.71 -6.18
CA ARG A 21 -3.53 2.57 -4.99
C ARG A 21 -2.16 3.11 -4.58
N ASP A 22 -1.15 2.24 -4.52
CA ASP A 22 0.14 2.56 -3.90
C ASP A 22 1.18 3.04 -4.92
N GLY A 23 1.05 2.62 -6.19
CA GLY A 23 1.92 3.02 -7.30
C GLY A 23 3.38 2.56 -7.19
N GLY A 24 3.71 1.75 -6.19
CA GLY A 24 5.08 1.35 -5.84
C GLY A 24 5.18 1.04 -4.36
N CYS A 25 6.38 1.20 -3.80
CA CYS A 25 6.57 1.14 -2.36
C CYS A 25 5.84 2.33 -1.70
N ALA A 26 4.82 2.06 -0.90
CA ALA A 26 3.98 3.07 -0.26
C ALA A 26 4.69 3.80 0.89
N PHE A 27 5.83 3.30 1.37
CA PHE A 27 6.59 3.94 2.44
C PHE A 27 6.95 5.40 2.07
N PRO A 28 6.76 6.37 2.98
CA PRO A 28 6.97 7.79 2.68
C PRO A 28 8.39 8.08 2.18
N GLY A 29 8.48 8.80 1.05
CA GLY A 29 9.77 9.13 0.42
C GLY A 29 10.39 8.01 -0.41
N CYS A 30 9.78 6.83 -0.51
CA CYS A 30 10.28 5.77 -1.38
C CYS A 30 9.77 5.93 -2.83
N GLY A 31 10.71 5.83 -3.79
CA GLY A 31 10.43 5.91 -5.23
C GLY A 31 10.35 4.56 -5.95
N ARG A 32 10.45 3.43 -5.23
CA ARG A 32 10.58 2.11 -5.86
C ARG A 32 9.29 1.69 -6.58
N GLU A 33 9.41 1.23 -7.82
CA GLU A 33 8.28 0.83 -8.66
C GLU A 33 7.65 -0.51 -8.23
N PRO A 34 6.39 -0.79 -8.64
CA PRO A 34 5.68 -2.02 -8.25
C PRO A 34 6.42 -3.33 -8.53
N GLY A 35 7.25 -3.37 -9.59
CA GLY A 35 8.02 -4.56 -9.96
C GLY A 35 9.07 -4.98 -8.92
N TRP A 36 9.44 -4.07 -8.02
CA TRP A 36 10.38 -4.30 -6.92
C TRP A 36 9.70 -4.49 -5.56
N CYS A 37 8.36 -4.58 -5.57
CA CYS A 37 7.56 -4.53 -4.36
C CYS A 37 6.67 -5.77 -4.19
N GLU A 38 6.50 -6.14 -2.93
CA GLU A 38 5.65 -7.21 -2.45
C GLU A 38 4.46 -6.61 -1.69
N VAL A 39 3.36 -7.35 -1.63
CA VAL A 39 2.20 -6.93 -0.83
C VAL A 39 2.41 -7.46 0.59
N HIS A 40 2.36 -6.56 1.55
CA HIS A 40 2.54 -6.76 2.97
C HIS A 40 1.19 -6.66 3.68
N HIS A 41 0.91 -7.57 4.61
CA HIS A 41 -0.26 -7.49 5.48
C HIS A 41 0.01 -6.51 6.64
N ILE A 42 -0.92 -5.61 6.93
CA ILE A 42 -0.79 -4.63 8.03
C ILE A 42 -1.01 -5.33 9.38
N LEU A 43 -2.16 -5.98 9.53
CA LEU A 43 -2.33 -7.03 10.52
C LEU A 43 -1.93 -8.33 9.85
N GLU A 44 -0.88 -8.96 10.37
CA GLU A 44 -0.35 -10.21 9.84
C GLU A 44 -1.46 -11.29 9.79
N TRP A 45 -1.42 -12.10 8.73
CA TRP A 45 -2.41 -13.16 8.51
C TRP A 45 -2.46 -14.16 9.68
N GLU A 46 -1.29 -14.48 10.26
CA GLU A 46 -1.15 -15.36 11.43
C GLU A 46 -1.84 -14.81 12.69
N HIS A 47 -2.11 -13.51 12.72
CA HIS A 47 -2.83 -12.82 13.80
C HIS A 47 -4.29 -12.50 13.45
N GLY A 48 -4.85 -13.16 12.42
CA GLY A 48 -6.23 -12.97 11.99
C GLY A 48 -6.42 -11.84 10.97
N GLY A 49 -5.33 -11.33 10.39
CA GLY A 49 -5.38 -10.36 9.30
C GLY A 49 -6.17 -10.85 8.09
N ARG A 50 -7.11 -10.03 7.62
CA ARG A 50 -7.85 -10.30 6.38
C ARG A 50 -6.95 -10.05 5.17
N THR A 51 -7.18 -10.82 4.10
CA THR A 51 -6.54 -10.57 2.80
C THR A 51 -7.47 -9.71 1.95
N ASP A 52 -7.54 -8.41 2.24
CA ASP A 52 -8.35 -7.43 1.52
C ASP A 52 -7.61 -6.10 1.38
N ILE A 53 -8.21 -5.14 0.65
CA ILE A 53 -7.56 -3.88 0.32
C ILE A 53 -7.25 -3.02 1.55
N ASP A 54 -8.03 -3.15 2.63
CA ASP A 54 -7.90 -2.31 3.82
C ASP A 54 -6.88 -2.84 4.82
N ASN A 55 -6.38 -4.06 4.63
CA ASN A 55 -5.38 -4.70 5.48
C ASN A 55 -4.06 -5.04 4.78
N VAL A 56 -3.82 -4.52 3.57
CA VAL A 56 -2.56 -4.75 2.86
C VAL A 56 -1.96 -3.48 2.29
N VAL A 57 -0.64 -3.47 2.07
CA VAL A 57 0.14 -2.35 1.52
C VAL A 57 1.30 -2.86 0.66
N MET A 58 1.70 -2.14 -0.38
CA MET A 58 2.83 -2.53 -1.23
C MET A 58 4.15 -1.91 -0.75
N LEU A 59 5.18 -2.75 -0.58
CA LEU A 59 6.48 -2.36 -0.03
C LEU A 59 7.63 -3.01 -0.79
N CYS A 60 8.75 -2.28 -0.95
CA CYS A 60 9.99 -2.89 -1.42
C CYS A 60 10.61 -3.77 -0.33
N ARG A 61 11.52 -4.68 -0.71
CA ARG A 61 12.17 -5.61 0.22
C ARG A 61 12.76 -4.96 1.47
N PHE A 62 13.32 -3.76 1.35
CA PHE A 62 13.88 -3.02 2.50
C PHE A 62 12.77 -2.59 3.48
N HIS A 63 11.74 -1.89 3.01
CA HIS A 63 10.66 -1.41 3.87
C HIS A 63 9.74 -2.55 4.36
N HIS A 64 9.60 -3.63 3.59
CA HIS A 64 8.92 -4.84 4.03
C HIS A 64 9.58 -5.41 5.30
N ARG A 65 10.92 -5.48 5.32
CA ARG A 65 11.68 -5.90 6.50
C ARG A 65 11.59 -4.88 7.64
N LEU A 66 11.69 -3.59 7.32
CA LEU A 66 11.58 -2.52 8.31
C LEU A 66 10.29 -2.64 9.12
N LEU A 67 9.16 -2.96 8.48
CA LEU A 67 7.85 -3.01 9.14
C LEU A 67 7.59 -4.29 9.93
N HIS A 68 8.42 -5.33 9.79
CA HIS A 68 8.42 -6.44 10.73
C HIS A 68 9.10 -6.08 12.07
N HIS A 69 9.86 -4.99 12.12
CA HIS A 69 10.44 -4.50 13.38
C HIS A 69 9.42 -3.68 14.18
N PRO A 70 9.45 -3.78 15.51
CA PRO A 70 8.45 -3.11 16.35
C PRO A 70 8.53 -1.58 16.25
N GLY A 71 7.38 -0.94 16.43
CA GLY A 71 7.27 0.50 16.66
C GLY A 71 6.77 1.32 15.48
N TRP A 72 6.89 0.82 14.26
CA TRP A 72 6.14 1.39 13.13
C TRP A 72 4.68 0.92 13.20
N ILE A 73 3.75 1.84 12.99
CA ILE A 73 2.33 1.52 12.83
C ILE A 73 1.94 1.86 11.40
N VAL A 74 1.21 0.95 10.77
CA VAL A 74 0.65 1.16 9.43
C VAL A 74 -0.86 1.08 9.53
N ARG A 75 -1.57 1.92 8.80
CA ARG A 75 -3.03 1.84 8.63
C ARG A 75 -3.45 2.31 7.26
N ILE A 76 -4.62 1.86 6.81
CA ILE A 76 -5.30 2.48 5.68
C ILE A 76 -6.25 3.55 6.24
N ARG A 77 -6.09 4.79 5.78
CA ARG A 77 -6.92 5.93 6.18
C ARG A 77 -7.32 6.71 4.93
N ASP A 78 -8.62 6.92 4.74
CA ASP A 78 -9.19 7.57 3.55
C ASP A 78 -8.76 6.87 2.25
N GLY A 79 -8.71 5.53 2.29
CA GLY A 79 -8.29 4.70 1.16
C GLY A 79 -6.80 4.77 0.82
N GLN A 80 -5.94 5.34 1.68
CA GLN A 80 -4.50 5.43 1.44
C GLN A 80 -3.67 4.90 2.62
N PRO A 81 -2.48 4.32 2.36
CA PRO A 81 -1.55 3.93 3.41
C PRO A 81 -1.00 5.13 4.19
N GLU A 82 -1.01 5.00 5.51
CA GLU A 82 -0.43 5.96 6.44
C GLU A 82 0.51 5.25 7.40
N PHE A 83 1.71 5.80 7.53
CA PHE A 83 2.80 5.25 8.33
C PHE A 83 3.08 6.18 9.50
N ILE A 84 2.99 5.63 10.71
CA ILE A 84 3.25 6.36 11.94
C ILE A 84 4.60 5.85 12.45
N PRO A 85 5.63 6.72 12.50
CA PRO A 85 6.94 6.34 13.00
C PRO A 85 6.90 6.01 14.51
N PRO A 86 7.85 5.20 14.99
CA PRO A 86 8.06 5.04 16.42
C PRO A 86 8.57 6.34 17.06
N LYS A 87 8.34 6.48 18.37
CA LYS A 87 8.71 7.69 19.13
C LYS A 87 10.20 8.05 19.08
N TRP A 88 11.08 7.07 18.87
CA TRP A 88 12.52 7.31 18.74
C TRP A 88 12.94 7.80 17.34
N VAL A 89 12.07 7.68 16.34
CA VAL A 89 12.25 8.29 15.00
C VAL A 89 11.59 9.66 14.95
N ASP A 90 10.43 9.81 15.60
CA ASP A 90 9.66 11.04 15.67
C ASP A 90 8.84 11.04 16.96
N SER A 91 9.21 11.89 17.92
CA SER A 91 8.58 11.92 19.24
C SER A 91 7.11 12.32 19.19
N GLN A 92 6.70 13.06 18.16
CA GLN A 92 5.33 13.47 17.93
C GLN A 92 4.52 12.40 17.16
N GLN A 93 5.21 11.38 16.62
CA GLN A 93 4.60 10.30 15.83
C GLN A 93 3.69 10.85 14.73
N ILE A 94 4.14 11.90 14.03
CA ILE A 94 3.36 12.54 12.98
C ILE A 94 3.11 11.52 11.88
N PRO A 95 1.84 11.24 11.51
CA PRO A 95 1.53 10.30 10.44
C PRO A 95 2.06 10.80 9.10
N ARG A 96 2.65 9.89 8.32
CA ARG A 96 3.29 10.18 7.03
C ARG A 96 2.65 9.35 5.94
N ARG A 97 2.38 9.97 4.80
CA ARG A 97 1.85 9.30 3.60
C ARG A 97 2.82 9.51 2.44
N ARG A 98 2.89 8.53 1.55
CA ARG A 98 3.38 8.79 0.19
C ARG A 98 2.24 9.48 -0.57
N PRO A 99 2.52 10.55 -1.33
CA PRO A 99 1.53 11.12 -2.23
C PRO A 99 0.97 10.03 -3.15
N PRO A 100 -0.32 10.07 -3.50
CA PRO A 100 -0.86 9.12 -4.46
C PRO A 100 -0.05 9.18 -5.75
N PRO A 101 0.15 8.04 -6.43
CA PRO A 101 0.83 8.06 -7.73
C PRO A 101 0.10 9.02 -8.66
N THR A 102 0.86 9.85 -9.37
CA THR A 102 0.29 10.61 -10.48
C THR A 102 -0.26 9.61 -11.49
N PRO A 103 -1.51 9.77 -11.98
CA PRO A 103 -2.04 8.92 -13.02
C PRO A 103 -1.08 8.98 -14.22
N ARG A 104 -0.64 7.82 -14.70
CA ARG A 104 0.18 7.78 -15.91
C ARG A 104 -0.68 8.28 -17.06
N VAL A 105 -0.13 9.15 -17.89
CA VAL A 105 -0.83 9.76 -19.03
C VAL A 105 -1.44 8.70 -19.97
N ALA A 106 -0.86 7.49 -20.01
CA ALA A 106 -1.37 6.35 -20.77
C ALA A 106 -2.69 5.74 -20.25
N ASP A 107 -3.05 5.98 -18.99
CA ASP A 107 -4.30 5.48 -18.38
C ASP A 107 -5.44 6.51 -18.45
N ALA A 108 -5.14 7.75 -18.88
CA ALA A 108 -6.16 8.74 -19.18
C ALA A 108 -6.86 8.33 -20.48
N ARG A 109 -8.10 7.81 -20.39
CA ARG A 109 -8.97 7.69 -21.57
C ARG A 109 -8.97 9.04 -22.28
N PRO A 110 -8.69 9.13 -23.59
CA PRO A 110 -8.80 10.40 -24.29
C PRO A 110 -10.25 10.87 -24.14
N LEU A 111 -10.42 12.10 -23.68
CA LEU A 111 -11.69 12.81 -23.77
C LEU A 111 -12.04 12.87 -25.26
N VAL A 112 -12.91 11.97 -25.72
CA VAL A 112 -13.46 12.05 -27.06
C VAL A 112 -14.26 13.34 -27.12
N ALA A 113 -13.73 14.34 -27.82
CA ALA A 113 -14.46 15.54 -28.15
C ALA A 113 -15.62 15.13 -29.07
N VAL A 114 -16.82 15.00 -28.51
CA VAL A 114 -18.05 14.94 -29.28
C VAL A 114 -18.31 16.38 -29.74
N GLY A 115 -17.89 16.70 -30.97
CA GLY A 115 -18.10 17.99 -31.57
C GLY A 115 -18.84 17.85 -32.90
N GLY A 116 -20.05 18.41 -32.92
CA GLY A 116 -20.68 19.14 -34.04
C GLY A 116 -21.10 18.36 -35.27
#